data_AF-W3Y6A2-F1
#
_entry.id   AF-W3Y6A2-F1
#
_cell.length_a   1.000
_cell.length_b   1.000
_cell.length_c   1.000
_cell.angle_alpha   90.00
_cell.angle_beta   90.00
_cell.angle_gamma   90.00
#
_symmetry.space_group_name_H-M   'P 1'
#
loop_
_entity.id
_entity.type
_entity.pdbx_description
1 polymer ?
#
loop_
_entity_poly.entity_id
_entity_poly.type
_entity_poly.pdbx_seq_one_letter_code
_entity_poly.pdbx_strand_id
1 'polypeptide(L)'
;MKRTTATALSCVVLGWFYFAHLDDFVARQFVYPFDYRAEVMAAAEKEDVSPALVASVILAESKYRNTAESETGALGLMQLMPETARWIAEQVGHGNYTDRQLKEPATNIELGTWYLAHLLKDFNGDEVMALAAYNAGRGHVEAWLQENKWNGMVDTIPFPETRSYVKAVLQYQERYEALYGPDY
;
A
#
# COMPACT_ATOMS: atom_id res chain seq x y z
N MET A 1 -17.72 -2.14 -54.68
CA MET A 1 -17.61 -1.20 -53.55
C MET A 1 -17.87 -1.93 -52.21
N LYS A 2 -16.85 -2.56 -51.58
CA LYS A 2 -16.92 -3.13 -50.21
C LYS A 2 -15.49 -3.33 -49.63
N ARG A 3 -14.66 -2.28 -49.56
CA ARG A 3 -13.29 -2.37 -48.99
C ARG A 3 -12.97 -1.34 -47.92
N THR A 4 -13.82 -0.34 -47.69
CA THR A 4 -13.54 0.79 -46.80
C THR A 4 -13.98 0.59 -45.35
N THR A 5 -14.84 -0.38 -45.05
CA THR A 5 -15.38 -0.58 -43.69
C THR A 5 -14.46 -1.40 -42.76
N ALA A 6 -13.66 -2.33 -43.29
CA ALA A 6 -12.79 -3.17 -42.47
C ALA A 6 -11.56 -2.42 -41.91
N THR A 7 -11.05 -1.44 -42.66
CA THR A 7 -9.87 -0.64 -42.28
C THR A 7 -10.19 0.36 -41.18
N ALA A 8 -11.35 1.02 -41.24
CA ALA A 8 -11.77 1.99 -40.23
C ALA A 8 -12.00 1.35 -38.86
N LEU A 9 -12.60 0.15 -38.81
CA LEU A 9 -12.81 -0.58 -37.57
C LEU A 9 -11.47 -1.03 -36.95
N SER A 10 -10.52 -1.48 -37.79
CA SER A 10 -9.17 -1.84 -37.32
C SER A 10 -8.41 -0.65 -36.74
N CYS A 11 -8.51 0.54 -37.35
CA CYS A 11 -7.88 1.76 -36.81
C CYS A 11 -8.49 2.22 -35.48
N VAL A 12 -9.80 2.06 -35.28
CA VAL A 12 -10.45 2.41 -34.01
C VAL A 12 -10.08 1.41 -32.90
N VAL A 13 -10.05 0.11 -33.22
CA VAL A 13 -9.62 -0.93 -32.26
C VAL A 13 -8.13 -0.76 -31.91
N LEU A 14 -7.27 -0.52 -32.91
CA LEU A 14 -5.84 -0.24 -32.68
C LEU A 14 -5.62 1.07 -31.93
N GLY A 15 -6.42 2.10 -32.19
CA GLY A 15 -6.36 3.38 -31.48
C GLY A 15 -6.81 3.26 -30.02
N TRP A 16 -7.87 2.50 -29.74
CA TRP A 16 -8.32 2.23 -28.38
C TRP A 16 -7.35 1.30 -27.63
N PHE A 17 -6.82 0.27 -28.30
CA PHE A 17 -5.76 -0.58 -27.77
C PHE A 17 -4.50 0.23 -27.43
N TYR A 18 -4.05 1.09 -28.35
CA TYR A 18 -2.89 1.94 -28.11
C TYR A 18 -3.14 2.96 -27.00
N PHE A 19 -4.33 3.58 -26.94
CA PHE A 19 -4.69 4.51 -25.88
C PHE A 19 -4.76 3.81 -24.51
N ALA A 20 -5.45 2.67 -24.40
CA ALA A 20 -5.56 1.90 -23.17
C ALA A 20 -4.19 1.38 -22.68
N HIS A 21 -3.34 0.88 -23.57
CA HIS A 21 -2.02 0.36 -23.17
C HIS A 21 -0.97 1.45 -22.98
N LEU A 22 -1.07 2.59 -23.66
CA LEU A 22 -0.23 3.76 -23.42
C LEU A 22 -0.55 4.36 -22.04
N ASP A 23 -1.83 4.41 -21.68
CA ASP A 23 -2.29 4.83 -20.36
C ASP A 23 -1.75 3.91 -19.25
N ASP A 24 -1.79 2.59 -19.45
CA ASP A 24 -1.24 1.63 -18.49
C ASP A 24 0.29 1.75 -18.35
N PHE A 25 1.02 1.90 -19.45
CA PHE A 25 2.47 2.09 -19.42
C PHE A 25 2.85 3.35 -18.63
N VAL A 26 2.19 4.48 -18.93
CA VAL A 26 2.41 5.74 -18.21
C VAL A 26 2.03 5.61 -16.74
N ALA A 27 0.90 4.94 -16.44
CA ALA A 27 0.46 4.70 -15.07
C ALA A 27 1.50 3.89 -14.28
N ARG A 28 1.96 2.76 -14.82
CA ARG A 28 3.00 1.90 -14.20
C ARG A 28 4.34 2.62 -14.01
N GLN A 29 4.71 3.51 -14.92
CA GLN A 29 6.01 4.17 -14.86
C GLN A 29 6.03 5.40 -13.94
N PHE A 30 4.92 6.14 -13.82
CA PHE A 30 4.93 7.46 -13.20
C PHE A 30 3.93 7.67 -12.07
N VAL A 31 2.87 6.87 -11.98
CA VAL A 31 1.79 7.07 -11.01
C VAL A 31 1.74 5.95 -9.98
N TYR A 32 1.89 4.71 -10.44
CA TYR A 32 1.87 3.49 -9.62
C TYR A 32 3.13 2.66 -9.88
N PRO A 33 4.34 3.21 -9.62
CA PRO A 33 5.57 2.46 -9.77
C PRO A 33 5.56 1.24 -8.85
N PHE A 34 6.12 0.13 -9.30
CA PHE A 34 6.25 -1.08 -8.47
C PHE A 34 7.73 -1.38 -8.20
N ASP A 35 8.40 -0.40 -7.57
CA ASP A 35 9.80 -0.53 -7.16
C ASP A 35 9.93 -1.52 -6.00
N TYR A 36 11.12 -2.12 -5.83
CA TYR A 36 11.38 -3.15 -4.81
C TYR A 36 10.41 -4.34 -4.89
N ARG A 37 9.98 -4.69 -6.11
CA ARG A 37 9.00 -5.75 -6.35
C ARG A 37 9.39 -7.07 -5.68
N ALA A 38 10.66 -7.47 -5.75
CA ALA A 38 11.09 -8.75 -5.17
C ALA A 38 10.89 -8.76 -3.64
N GLU A 39 11.23 -7.65 -2.98
CA GLU A 39 11.08 -7.45 -1.54
C GLU A 39 9.61 -7.38 -1.14
N VAL A 40 8.77 -6.66 -1.90
CA VAL A 40 7.32 -6.60 -1.66
C VAL A 40 6.70 -7.98 -1.81
N MET A 41 6.99 -8.70 -2.90
CA MET A 41 6.43 -10.03 -3.14
C MET A 41 6.84 -11.02 -2.04
N ALA A 42 8.11 -11.02 -1.64
CA ALA A 42 8.60 -11.92 -0.60
C ALA A 42 7.97 -11.63 0.77
N ALA A 43 7.84 -10.36 1.15
CA ALA A 43 7.21 -9.98 2.42
C ALA A 43 5.70 -10.26 2.41
N ALA A 44 5.02 -9.96 1.30
CA ALA A 44 3.60 -10.21 1.11
C ALA A 44 3.27 -11.71 1.19
N GLU A 45 4.05 -12.55 0.51
CA GLU A 45 3.90 -14.01 0.55
C GLU A 45 4.14 -14.56 1.97
N LYS A 46 5.20 -14.08 2.65
CA LYS A 46 5.54 -14.52 4.01
C LYS A 46 4.42 -14.27 5.01
N GLU A 47 3.75 -13.12 4.90
CA GLU A 47 2.75 -12.67 5.87
C GLU A 47 1.30 -12.90 5.42
N ASP A 48 1.09 -13.55 4.26
CA ASP A 48 -0.23 -13.79 3.64
C ASP A 48 -1.05 -12.50 3.42
N VAL A 49 -0.38 -11.46 2.90
CA VAL A 49 -0.97 -10.15 2.58
C VAL A 49 -0.93 -9.93 1.07
N SER A 50 -1.93 -9.24 0.52
CA SER A 50 -1.94 -8.87 -0.91
C SER A 50 -0.71 -8.01 -1.26
N PRO A 51 0.11 -8.38 -2.27
CA PRO A 51 1.21 -7.53 -2.74
C PRO A 51 0.73 -6.15 -3.21
N ALA A 52 -0.48 -6.06 -3.77
CA ALA A 52 -1.08 -4.79 -4.18
C ALA A 52 -1.36 -3.88 -2.98
N LEU A 53 -1.80 -4.44 -1.86
CA LEU A 53 -2.03 -3.69 -0.63
C LEU A 53 -0.70 -3.16 -0.05
N VAL A 54 0.35 -3.99 -0.01
CA VAL A 54 1.69 -3.56 0.45
C VAL A 54 2.24 -2.43 -0.42
N ALA A 55 2.20 -2.58 -1.75
CA ALA A 55 2.61 -1.56 -2.71
C ALA A 55 1.82 -0.24 -2.55
N SER A 56 0.53 -0.35 -2.22
CA SER A 56 -0.35 0.80 -1.98
C SER A 56 0.01 1.57 -0.71
N VAL A 57 0.34 0.86 0.37
CA VAL A 57 0.85 1.47 1.60
C VAL A 57 2.18 2.17 1.34
N ILE A 58 3.14 1.53 0.66
CA ILE A 58 4.43 2.17 0.31
C ILE A 58 4.23 3.45 -0.51
N LEU A 59 3.32 3.42 -1.49
CA LEU A 59 3.02 4.58 -2.33
C LEU A 59 2.42 5.72 -1.51
N ALA A 60 1.47 5.43 -0.62
CA ALA A 60 0.83 6.42 0.25
C ALA A 60 1.80 7.03 1.26
N GLU A 61 2.69 6.21 1.84
CA GLU A 61 3.59 6.62 2.92
C GLU A 61 4.80 7.42 2.42
N SER A 62 5.49 6.92 1.39
CA SER A 62 6.79 7.47 1.00
C SER A 62 6.91 7.81 -0.47
N LYS A 63 5.94 7.41 -1.30
CA LYS A 63 6.06 7.41 -2.76
C LYS A 63 7.34 6.69 -3.22
N TYR A 64 7.63 5.54 -2.59
CA TYR A 64 8.83 4.72 -2.81
C TYR A 64 10.17 5.37 -2.47
N ARG A 65 10.19 6.46 -1.71
CA ARG A 65 11.42 7.09 -1.23
C ARG A 65 11.91 6.41 0.04
N ASN A 66 12.86 5.48 -0.08
CA ASN A 66 13.42 4.74 1.07
C ASN A 66 14.18 5.63 2.09
N THR A 67 14.59 6.84 1.69
CA THR A 67 15.20 7.82 2.59
C THR A 67 14.20 8.77 3.24
N ALA A 68 12.89 8.56 3.04
CA ALA A 68 11.85 9.40 3.60
C ALA A 68 11.88 9.41 5.13
N GLU A 69 11.66 10.61 5.69
CA GLU A 69 11.60 10.89 7.10
C GLU A 69 10.47 11.91 7.32
N SER A 70 9.48 11.56 8.14
CA SER A 70 8.37 12.47 8.48
C SER A 70 8.81 13.48 9.54
N GLU A 71 8.03 14.56 9.71
CA GLU A 71 8.23 15.53 10.80
C GLU A 71 8.10 14.89 12.19
N THR A 72 7.33 13.81 12.30
CA THR A 72 7.12 13.04 13.54
C THR A 72 8.17 11.94 13.75
N GLY A 73 9.08 11.74 12.80
CA GLY A 73 10.19 10.79 12.91
C GLY A 73 9.91 9.38 12.35
N ALA A 74 8.87 9.21 11.54
CA ALA A 74 8.61 7.98 10.80
C ALA A 74 9.63 7.80 9.66
N LEU A 75 10.10 6.57 9.42
CA LEU A 75 11.24 6.30 8.54
C LEU A 75 10.93 5.29 7.44
N GLY A 76 11.50 5.53 6.26
CA GLY A 76 11.58 4.55 5.18
C GLY A 76 10.35 4.45 4.31
N LEU A 77 10.28 3.35 3.55
CA LEU A 77 9.28 3.11 2.51
C LEU A 77 7.85 3.04 3.04
N MET A 78 7.66 2.39 4.18
CA MET A 78 6.38 2.17 4.86
C MET A 78 6.22 3.04 6.11
N GLN A 79 7.06 4.10 6.24
CA GLN A 79 7.03 5.11 7.31
C GLN A 79 6.80 4.53 8.71
N LEU A 80 7.70 3.64 9.12
CA LEU A 80 7.63 3.06 10.46
C LEU A 80 8.20 4.00 11.51
N MET A 81 7.49 4.13 12.62
CA MET A 81 8.04 4.76 13.82
C MET A 81 9.16 3.87 14.40
N PRO A 82 10.31 4.44 14.82
CA PRO A 82 11.41 3.67 15.38
C PRO A 82 11.01 2.79 16.58
N GLU A 83 10.12 3.29 17.44
CA GLU A 83 9.59 2.52 18.57
C GLU A 83 8.78 1.30 18.12
N THR A 84 7.86 1.48 17.19
CA THR A 84 7.08 0.39 16.58
C THR A 84 8.00 -0.63 15.93
N ALA A 85 8.99 -0.18 15.17
CA ALA A 85 9.93 -1.06 14.49
C ALA A 85 10.80 -1.89 15.43
N ARG A 86 11.24 -1.32 16.56
CA ARG A 86 11.93 -2.09 17.62
C ARG A 86 11.04 -3.18 18.18
N TRP A 87 9.79 -2.86 18.51
CA TRP A 87 8.82 -3.85 18.98
C TRP A 87 8.58 -4.97 17.94
N ILE A 88 8.39 -4.63 16.67
CA ILE A 88 8.23 -5.61 15.58
C ILE A 88 9.48 -6.48 15.45
N ALA A 89 10.67 -5.88 15.46
CA ALA A 89 11.94 -6.60 15.36
C ALA A 89 12.09 -7.66 16.46
N GLU A 90 11.62 -7.38 17.67
CA GLU A 90 11.54 -8.37 18.76
C GLU A 90 10.55 -9.50 18.42
N GLN A 91 9.38 -9.18 17.88
CA GLN A 91 8.37 -10.19 17.50
C GLN A 91 8.87 -11.15 16.42
N VAL A 92 9.62 -10.65 15.44
CA VAL A 92 10.13 -11.45 14.32
C VAL A 92 11.51 -12.07 14.58
N GLY A 93 12.10 -11.84 15.75
CA GLY A 93 13.39 -12.40 16.13
C GLY A 93 14.61 -11.76 15.44
N HIS A 94 14.50 -10.51 14.98
CA HIS A 94 15.60 -9.77 14.36
C HIS A 94 16.57 -9.20 15.43
N GLY A 95 17.36 -10.08 16.05
CA GLY A 95 18.18 -9.76 17.24
C GLY A 95 19.27 -8.68 17.09
N ASN A 96 19.65 -8.29 15.88
CA ASN A 96 20.64 -7.23 15.62
C ASN A 96 20.04 -5.94 15.03
N TYR A 97 18.73 -5.74 15.20
CA TYR A 97 18.02 -4.60 14.62
C TYR A 97 18.53 -3.25 15.16
N THR A 98 18.67 -2.26 14.27
CA THR A 98 18.90 -0.85 14.63
C THR A 98 18.02 0.07 13.78
N ASP A 99 17.62 1.23 14.34
CA ASP A 99 16.75 2.20 13.64
C ASP A 99 17.31 2.69 12.29
N ARG A 100 18.64 2.61 12.08
CA ARG A 100 19.27 2.96 10.79
C ARG A 100 18.80 2.04 9.65
N GLN A 101 18.47 0.80 9.96
CA GLN A 101 18.02 -0.18 8.98
C GLN A 101 16.62 0.14 8.44
N LEU A 102 15.87 1.06 9.06
CA LEU A 102 14.59 1.50 8.49
C LEU A 102 14.74 2.25 7.16
N LYS A 103 15.94 2.69 6.79
CA LYS A 103 16.19 3.25 5.45
C LYS A 103 16.64 2.18 4.44
N GLU A 104 16.84 0.94 4.87
CA GLU A 104 17.11 -0.22 4.01
C GLU A 104 15.78 -0.79 3.49
N PRO A 105 15.56 -0.85 2.16
CA PRO A 105 14.28 -1.27 1.60
C PRO A 105 13.77 -2.62 2.10
N ALA A 106 14.60 -3.66 2.06
CA ALA A 106 14.21 -5.01 2.48
C ALA A 106 13.74 -5.05 3.94
N THR A 107 14.52 -4.47 4.86
CA THR A 107 14.17 -4.41 6.29
C THR A 107 12.89 -3.62 6.53
N ASN A 108 12.73 -2.46 5.90
CA ASN A 108 11.56 -1.62 6.12
C ASN A 108 10.28 -2.25 5.56
N ILE A 109 10.36 -2.89 4.39
CA ILE A 109 9.23 -3.61 3.77
C ILE A 109 8.87 -4.84 4.60
N GLU A 110 9.84 -5.61 5.06
CA GLU A 110 9.60 -6.80 5.90
C GLU A 110 8.87 -6.42 7.20
N LEU A 111 9.42 -5.46 7.97
CA LEU A 111 8.81 -5.05 9.24
C LEU A 111 7.45 -4.37 9.03
N GLY A 112 7.31 -3.56 7.99
CA GLY A 112 6.06 -2.85 7.70
C GLY A 112 4.95 -3.78 7.22
N THR A 113 5.29 -4.77 6.39
CA THR A 113 4.33 -5.78 5.94
C THR A 113 3.90 -6.67 7.10
N TRP A 114 4.83 -7.07 7.98
CA TRP A 114 4.48 -7.78 9.21
C TRP A 114 3.51 -6.98 10.07
N TYR A 115 3.77 -5.67 10.25
CA TYR A 115 2.89 -4.82 11.05
C TYR A 115 1.50 -4.67 10.44
N LEU A 116 1.43 -4.52 9.12
CA LEU A 116 0.17 -4.49 8.40
C LEU A 116 -0.62 -5.79 8.57
N ALA A 117 0.04 -6.95 8.43
CA ALA A 117 -0.55 -8.27 8.66
C ALA A 117 -1.05 -8.43 10.10
N HIS A 118 -0.26 -7.96 11.07
CA HIS A 118 -0.64 -7.96 12.48
C HIS A 118 -1.93 -7.16 12.72
N LEU A 119 -2.03 -5.96 12.15
CA LEU A 119 -3.24 -5.13 12.25
C LEU A 119 -4.43 -5.75 11.53
N LEU A 120 -4.24 -6.32 10.33
CA LEU A 120 -5.30 -7.07 9.64
C LEU A 120 -5.86 -8.18 10.53
N LYS A 121 -4.99 -8.93 11.21
CA LYS A 121 -5.42 -9.97 12.15
C LYS A 121 -6.17 -9.40 13.35
N ASP A 122 -5.67 -8.32 13.96
CA ASP A 122 -6.33 -7.67 15.10
C ASP A 122 -7.75 -7.18 14.76
N PHE A 123 -7.95 -6.75 13.51
CA PHE A 123 -9.25 -6.27 13.00
C PHE A 123 -10.01 -7.32 12.16
N ASN A 124 -9.72 -8.61 12.33
CA ASN A 124 -10.43 -9.72 11.67
C ASN A 124 -10.49 -9.64 10.12
N GLY A 125 -9.44 -9.10 9.51
CA GLY A 125 -9.33 -8.91 8.07
C GLY A 125 -10.01 -7.64 7.54
N ASP A 126 -10.54 -6.77 8.40
CA ASP A 126 -11.10 -5.49 7.98
C ASP A 126 -9.97 -4.52 7.58
N GLU A 127 -9.74 -4.39 6.27
CA GLU A 127 -8.70 -3.52 5.71
C GLU A 127 -8.89 -2.05 6.09
N VAL A 128 -10.12 -1.56 6.20
CA VAL A 128 -10.38 -0.15 6.57
C VAL A 128 -9.90 0.13 7.98
N MET A 129 -10.23 -0.75 8.92
CA MET A 129 -9.78 -0.60 10.31
C MET A 129 -8.27 -0.81 10.44
N ALA A 130 -7.71 -1.79 9.74
CA ALA A 130 -6.27 -2.06 9.77
C ALA A 130 -5.47 -0.87 9.21
N LEU A 131 -5.86 -0.31 8.07
CA LEU A 131 -5.21 0.87 7.48
C LEU A 131 -5.39 2.12 8.35
N ALA A 132 -6.57 2.30 8.95
CA ALA A 132 -6.79 3.38 9.90
C ALA A 132 -5.86 3.24 11.13
N ALA A 133 -5.69 2.02 11.64
CA ALA A 133 -4.80 1.74 12.77
C ALA A 133 -3.32 1.84 12.38
N TYR A 134 -2.96 1.54 11.13
CA TYR A 134 -1.60 1.70 10.63
C TYR A 134 -1.21 3.18 10.67
N ASN A 135 -2.08 4.07 10.20
CA ASN A 135 -1.82 5.50 10.10
C ASN A 135 -2.06 6.28 11.41
N ALA A 136 -3.16 6.02 12.11
CA ALA A 136 -3.54 6.73 13.33
C ALA A 136 -3.03 6.06 14.61
N GLY A 137 -2.62 4.80 14.54
CA GLY A 137 -2.31 3.96 15.69
C GLY A 137 -3.53 3.19 16.19
N ARG A 138 -3.29 1.92 16.58
CA ARG A 138 -4.30 0.97 17.05
C ARG A 138 -5.18 1.52 18.19
N GLY A 139 -4.58 2.20 19.17
CA GLY A 139 -5.32 2.75 20.32
C GLY A 139 -6.38 3.79 19.92
N HIS A 140 -6.12 4.60 18.89
CA HIS A 140 -7.13 5.54 18.38
C HIS A 140 -8.31 4.81 17.76
N VAL A 141 -8.04 3.78 16.95
CA VAL A 141 -9.10 2.97 16.32
C VAL A 141 -9.93 2.23 17.37
N GLU A 142 -9.30 1.63 18.38
CA GLU A 142 -10.00 0.98 19.48
C GLU A 142 -10.92 1.97 20.24
N ALA A 143 -10.42 3.18 20.53
CA ALA A 143 -11.22 4.23 21.14
C ALA A 143 -12.40 4.66 20.24
N TRP A 144 -12.20 4.79 18.92
CA TRP A 144 -13.28 5.14 18.00
C TRP A 144 -14.37 4.07 17.96
N LEU A 145 -14.00 2.79 17.98
CA LEU A 145 -14.95 1.67 18.00
C LEU A 145 -15.75 1.64 19.31
N GLN A 146 -15.08 1.83 20.46
CA GLN A 146 -15.70 1.68 21.78
C GLN A 146 -16.47 2.93 22.24
N GLU A 147 -15.87 4.11 22.09
CA GLU A 147 -16.39 5.37 22.65
C GLU A 147 -17.28 6.10 21.65
N ASN A 148 -16.84 6.21 20.40
CA ASN A 148 -17.55 6.97 19.37
C ASN A 148 -18.51 6.11 18.54
N LYS A 149 -18.56 4.79 18.81
CA LYS A 149 -19.33 3.80 18.04
C LYS A 149 -19.08 3.90 16.54
N TRP A 150 -17.84 4.19 16.15
CA TRP A 150 -17.44 4.13 14.76
C TRP A 150 -17.71 2.72 14.22
N ASN A 151 -18.20 2.63 13.00
CA ASN A 151 -18.73 1.39 12.41
C ASN A 151 -17.84 0.83 11.29
N GLY A 152 -16.60 1.30 11.18
CA GLY A 152 -15.68 0.91 10.11
C GLY A 152 -15.93 1.63 8.78
N MET A 153 -16.88 2.57 8.69
CA MET A 153 -17.07 3.31 7.44
C MET A 153 -15.95 4.34 7.23
N VAL A 154 -15.30 4.29 6.07
CA VAL A 154 -14.20 5.19 5.70
C VAL A 154 -14.61 6.67 5.85
N ASP A 155 -15.78 7.06 5.33
CA ASP A 155 -16.24 8.45 5.36
C ASP A 155 -16.49 9.03 6.75
N THR A 156 -16.59 8.18 7.77
CA THR A 156 -16.83 8.56 9.16
C THR A 156 -15.59 8.39 10.05
N ILE A 157 -14.42 8.06 9.49
CA ILE A 157 -13.14 8.06 10.23
C ILE A 157 -12.93 9.44 10.87
N PRO A 158 -12.77 9.56 12.19
CA PRO A 158 -12.72 10.85 12.89
C PRO A 158 -11.57 11.76 12.46
N PHE A 159 -10.38 11.20 12.18
CA PHE A 159 -9.22 11.96 11.76
C PHE A 159 -9.25 12.20 10.25
N PRO A 160 -9.32 13.46 9.77
CA PRO A 160 -9.38 13.76 8.33
C PRO A 160 -8.17 13.26 7.54
N GLU A 161 -6.98 13.31 8.12
CA GLU A 161 -5.74 12.82 7.53
C GLU A 161 -5.81 11.30 7.33
N THR A 162 -6.19 10.57 8.37
CA THR A 162 -6.38 9.11 8.31
C THR A 162 -7.48 8.71 7.35
N ARG A 163 -8.58 9.47 7.29
CA ARG A 163 -9.64 9.26 6.29
C ARG A 163 -9.10 9.39 4.87
N SER A 164 -8.28 10.40 4.62
CA SER A 164 -7.70 10.67 3.30
C SER A 164 -6.67 9.59 2.93
N TYR A 165 -5.87 9.15 3.91
CA TYR A 165 -4.93 8.05 3.79
C TYR A 165 -5.62 6.75 3.40
N VAL A 166 -6.64 6.31 4.16
CA VAL A 166 -7.34 5.05 3.88
C VAL A 166 -7.98 5.07 2.48
N LYS A 167 -8.63 6.18 2.10
CA LYS A 167 -9.16 6.34 0.74
C LYS A 167 -8.09 6.21 -0.34
N ALA A 168 -6.94 6.84 -0.13
CA ALA A 168 -5.84 6.78 -1.08
C ALA A 168 -5.31 5.35 -1.23
N VAL A 169 -5.06 4.64 -0.12
CA VAL A 169 -4.53 3.27 -0.15
C VAL A 169 -5.50 2.32 -0.86
N LEU A 170 -6.80 2.36 -0.54
CA LEU A 170 -7.80 1.51 -1.21
C LEU A 170 -7.88 1.80 -2.71
N GLN A 171 -7.84 3.09 -3.09
CA GLN A 171 -7.81 3.48 -4.51
C GLN A 171 -6.53 2.99 -5.20
N TYR A 172 -5.38 3.05 -4.52
CA TYR A 172 -4.12 2.57 -5.06
C TYR A 172 -4.15 1.05 -5.24
N GLN A 173 -4.74 0.32 -4.30
CA GLN A 173 -4.84 -1.14 -4.34
C GLN A 173 -5.63 -1.59 -5.57
N GLU A 174 -6.80 -1.01 -5.82
CA GLU A 174 -7.58 -1.29 -7.03
C GLU A 174 -6.76 -1.04 -8.32
N ARG A 175 -5.93 0.02 -8.31
CA ARG A 175 -5.10 0.37 -9.47
C ARG A 175 -3.91 -0.56 -9.62
N TYR A 176 -3.27 -0.97 -8.54
CA TYR A 176 -2.20 -1.97 -8.54
C TYR A 176 -2.72 -3.35 -8.97
N GLU A 177 -3.92 -3.75 -8.55
CA GLU A 177 -4.57 -4.99 -9.00
C GLU A 177 -4.89 -4.93 -10.50
N ALA A 178 -5.45 -3.83 -10.98
CA ALA A 178 -5.74 -3.66 -12.42
C ALA A 178 -4.46 -3.66 -13.27
N LEU A 179 -3.40 -3.01 -12.80
CA LEU A 179 -2.15 -2.86 -13.56
C LEU A 179 -1.26 -4.08 -13.47
N TYR A 180 -1.16 -4.77 -12.34
CA TYR A 180 -0.17 -5.83 -12.11
C TYR A 180 -0.78 -7.16 -11.68
N GLY A 181 -2.11 -7.26 -11.53
CA GLY A 181 -2.86 -8.45 -11.13
C GLY A 181 -2.38 -9.77 -11.75
N PRO A 182 -2.20 -9.83 -13.10
CA PRO A 182 -1.73 -11.04 -13.77
C PRO A 182 -0.27 -11.41 -13.51
N ASP A 183 0.52 -10.45 -13.01
CA ASP A 183 1.96 -10.60 -12.81
C ASP A 183 2.30 -10.97 -11.36
N TYR A 184 1.40 -10.75 -10.40
CA TYR A 184 1.56 -11.17 -9.00
C TYR A 184 1.69 -12.70 -8.88
#